data_AF-A1B8Q4-F1
#
_entry.id   AF-A1B8Q4-F1
#
_cell.length_a   1.000
_cell.length_b   1.000
_cell.length_c   1.000
_cell.angle_alpha   90.00
_cell.angle_beta   90.00
_cell.angle_gamma   90.00
#
_symmetry.space_group_name_H-M   'P 1'
#
loop_
_entity.id
_entity.type
_entity.pdbx_description
1 polymer ?
#
loop_
_entity_poly.entity_id
_entity_poly.type
_entity_poly.pdbx_seq_one_letter_code
_entity_poly.pdbx_strand_id
1 'polypeptide(L)'
;MMTYLLSDYPVLARLAAGRTTATRLDVRACRRLYALATAADLGAMGPEERGLYDSLAASEPVPGSGGPIAALQAQVRADGFRRMADEKAFMDDLSGEPDMVPGPFRVKCLLCGDVAESWHRDCPAPAKARIGVASCACGNVSADSMGFLGYGRILSRQPDSFEVLDLT
;
A
#
# COMPACT_ATOMS: atom_id res chain seq x y z
N MET A 1 -4.63 34.00 28.51
CA MET A 1 -4.39 33.33 27.22
C MET A 1 -3.70 34.35 26.31
N MET A 2 -2.40 34.20 26.02
CA MET A 2 -1.68 35.18 25.18
C MET A 2 -2.13 35.03 23.72
N THR A 3 -2.49 36.16 23.09
CA THR A 3 -2.90 36.22 21.68
C THR A 3 -2.00 37.18 20.92
N TYR A 4 -1.59 36.77 19.73
CA TYR A 4 -0.69 37.49 18.84
C TYR A 4 -1.47 38.05 17.68
N LEU A 5 -1.23 39.32 17.34
CA LEU A 5 -1.87 39.99 16.21
C LEU A 5 -1.10 39.65 14.93
N LEU A 6 -1.80 39.24 13.88
CA LEU A 6 -1.16 38.80 12.64
C LEU A 6 -0.39 39.92 11.92
N SER A 7 -0.81 41.19 12.07
CA SER A 7 -0.11 42.32 11.44
C SER A 7 1.33 42.48 11.89
N ASP A 8 1.66 42.00 13.08
CA ASP A 8 2.97 42.17 13.71
C ASP A 8 3.96 41.07 13.25
N TYR A 9 3.45 40.03 12.57
CA TYR A 9 4.19 38.83 12.18
C TYR A 9 3.90 38.50 10.71
N PRO A 10 4.62 39.12 9.75
CA PRO A 10 4.29 39.04 8.33
C PRO A 10 4.40 37.63 7.73
N VAL A 11 5.34 36.81 8.20
CA VAL A 11 5.43 35.41 7.76
C VAL A 11 4.26 34.62 8.31
N LEU A 12 3.90 34.79 9.58
CA LEU A 12 2.73 34.16 10.19
C LEU A 12 1.42 34.57 9.49
N ALA A 13 1.26 35.86 9.15
CA ALA A 13 0.11 36.35 8.41
C ALA A 13 -0.01 35.67 7.04
N ARG A 14 1.11 35.51 6.33
CA ARG A 14 1.14 34.80 5.04
C ARG A 14 0.85 33.31 5.19
N LEU A 15 1.34 32.66 6.24
CA LEU A 15 1.00 31.26 6.53
C LEU A 15 -0.48 31.09 6.92
N ALA A 16 -1.05 32.08 7.60
CA ALA A 16 -2.46 32.12 7.95
C ALA A 16 -3.38 32.43 6.75
N ALA A 17 -2.86 33.12 5.73
CA ALA A 17 -3.61 33.48 4.53
C ALA A 17 -4.17 32.21 3.84
N GLY A 18 -5.48 32.19 3.62
CA GLY A 18 -6.20 31.04 3.06
C GLY A 18 -6.51 29.91 4.04
N ARG A 19 -6.09 30.00 5.31
CA ARG A 19 -6.38 29.01 6.36
C ARG A 19 -7.30 29.53 7.46
N THR A 20 -7.31 30.85 7.69
CA THR A 20 -8.16 31.48 8.70
C THR A 20 -8.48 32.93 8.34
N THR A 21 -9.61 33.43 8.83
CA THR A 21 -10.03 34.84 8.76
C THR A 21 -9.76 35.60 10.07
N ALA A 22 -9.20 34.91 11.08
CA ALA A 22 -8.89 35.52 12.37
C ALA A 22 -7.73 36.52 12.25
N THR A 23 -7.87 37.68 12.89
CA THR A 23 -6.81 38.71 12.96
C THR A 23 -5.85 38.49 14.11
N ARG A 24 -6.26 37.72 15.13
CA ARG A 24 -5.46 37.36 16.30
C ARG A 24 -5.45 35.85 16.47
N LEU A 25 -4.30 35.29 16.83
CA LEU A 25 -4.10 33.87 17.05
C LEU A 25 -3.57 33.59 18.45
N ASP A 26 -4.03 32.51 19.05
CA ASP A 26 -3.42 32.02 20.29
C ASP A 26 -2.09 31.30 20.02
N VAL A 27 -1.34 31.03 21.09
CA VAL A 27 -0.05 30.32 21.05
C VAL A 27 -0.12 29.00 20.27
N ARG A 28 -1.21 28.23 20.40
CA ARG A 28 -1.35 26.92 19.77
C ARG A 28 -1.55 27.05 18.26
N ALA A 29 -2.38 28.01 17.85
CA ALA A 29 -2.60 28.32 16.44
C ALA A 29 -1.31 28.83 15.77
N CYS A 30 -0.56 29.71 16.43
CA CYS A 30 0.74 30.18 15.93
C CYS A 30 1.71 29.02 15.70
N ARG A 31 1.87 28.12 16.70
CA ARG A 31 2.75 26.94 16.58
C ARG A 31 2.37 26.04 15.40
N ARG A 32 1.07 25.76 15.23
CA ARG A 32 0.60 24.90 14.12
C ARG A 32 0.91 25.51 12.75
N LEU A 33 0.77 26.82 12.61
CA LEU A 33 1.08 27.49 11.34
C LEU A 33 2.59 27.52 11.07
N TYR A 34 3.41 27.83 12.08
CA TYR A 34 4.86 27.81 11.92
C TYR A 34 5.45 26.41 11.64
N ALA A 35 4.80 25.34 12.11
CA ALA A 35 5.19 23.97 11.75
C ALA A 35 5.07 23.67 10.24
N LEU A 36 4.33 24.49 9.49
CA LEU A 36 4.19 24.39 8.03
C LEU A 36 5.14 25.33 7.27
N ALA A 37 5.97 26.11 7.98
CA ALA A 37 6.86 27.07 7.35
C ALA A 37 7.95 26.35 6.53
N THR A 38 8.18 26.84 5.32
CA THR A 38 9.28 26.40 4.46
C THR A 38 10.60 27.09 4.84
N ALA A 39 11.73 26.60 4.33
CA ALA A 39 13.03 27.24 4.54
C ALA A 39 13.07 28.72 4.07
N ALA A 40 12.35 29.04 2.99
CA ALA A 40 12.21 30.42 2.51
C ALA A 40 11.41 31.29 3.49
N ASP A 41 10.37 30.74 4.10
CA ASP A 41 9.55 31.44 5.10
C ASP A 41 10.36 31.73 6.35
N LEU A 42 11.15 30.76 6.81
CA LEU A 42 12.09 30.96 7.91
C LEU A 42 13.10 32.05 7.54
N GLY A 43 13.67 32.03 6.34
CA GLY A 43 14.62 33.05 5.87
C GLY A 43 14.05 34.47 5.80
N ALA A 44 12.74 34.62 5.58
CA ALA A 44 12.07 35.90 5.47
C ALA A 44 11.66 36.54 6.81
N MET A 45 11.79 35.82 7.93
CA MET A 45 11.41 36.33 9.25
C MET A 45 12.30 37.50 9.69
N GLY A 46 11.65 38.60 10.11
CA GLY A 46 12.33 39.68 10.83
C GLY A 46 12.79 39.25 12.23
N PRO A 47 13.63 40.04 12.93
CA PRO A 47 14.21 39.66 14.22
C PRO A 47 13.15 39.44 15.32
N GLU A 48 12.08 40.24 15.35
CA GLU A 48 11.00 40.08 16.34
C GLU A 48 10.16 38.82 16.08
N GLU A 49 9.84 38.55 14.82
CA GLU A 49 9.11 37.34 14.42
C GLU A 49 9.96 36.08 14.62
N ARG A 50 11.27 36.18 14.37
CA ARG A 50 12.23 35.12 14.67
C ARG A 50 12.28 34.83 16.17
N GLY A 51 12.34 35.87 17.01
CA GLY A 51 12.32 35.72 18.46
C GLY A 51 11.03 35.04 18.95
N LEU A 52 9.88 35.40 18.37
CA LEU A 52 8.62 34.69 18.65
C LEU A 52 8.71 33.23 18.20
N TYR A 53 9.11 32.95 16.97
CA TYR A 53 9.24 31.59 16.43
C TYR A 53 10.16 30.74 17.31
N ASP A 54 11.34 31.24 17.67
CA ASP A 54 12.31 30.54 18.51
C ASP A 54 11.76 30.31 19.92
N SER A 55 11.06 31.29 20.51
CA SER A 55 10.39 31.12 21.81
C SER A 55 9.31 30.03 21.77
N LEU A 56 8.55 29.97 20.67
CA LEU A 56 7.49 28.98 20.46
C LEU A 56 8.06 27.59 20.17
N ALA A 57 9.20 27.51 19.48
CA ALA A 57 9.90 26.26 19.18
C ALA A 57 10.66 25.71 20.40
N ALA A 58 11.25 26.58 21.22
CA ALA A 58 11.95 26.21 22.44
C ALA A 58 11.01 25.82 23.59
N SER A 59 9.81 26.39 23.62
CA SER A 59 8.77 25.96 24.55
C SER A 59 8.32 24.54 24.20
N GLU A 60 8.46 23.60 25.15
CA GLU A 60 8.28 22.15 24.95
C GLU A 60 7.10 21.76 24.04
N PRO A 61 7.23 20.64 23.30
CA PRO A 61 6.13 20.11 22.50
C PRO A 61 4.87 20.05 23.35
N VAL A 62 3.77 20.56 22.81
CA VAL A 62 2.48 20.57 23.52
C VAL A 62 2.21 19.15 24.03
N PRO A 63 2.08 18.94 25.35
CA PRO A 63 1.69 17.62 25.85
C PRO A 63 0.34 17.28 25.21
N GLY A 64 0.34 16.23 24.39
CA GLY A 64 -0.83 15.78 23.63
C GLY A 64 -0.79 15.96 22.11
N SER A 65 0.18 16.67 21.50
CA SER A 65 0.31 16.68 20.02
C SER A 65 1.15 15.53 19.46
N GLY A 66 1.94 14.86 20.30
CA GLY A 66 2.63 13.59 20.01
C GLY A 66 2.14 12.42 20.85
N GLY A 67 1.11 12.63 21.70
CA GLY A 67 0.71 11.72 22.78
C GLY A 67 0.41 10.28 22.33
N PRO A 68 -0.58 10.03 21.47
CA PRO A 68 -0.96 8.67 21.14
C PRO A 68 0.11 7.97 20.29
N ILE A 69 0.75 8.66 19.36
CA ILE A 69 1.70 8.04 18.44
C ILE A 69 3.06 7.80 19.11
N ALA A 70 3.60 8.76 19.85
CA ALA A 70 4.89 8.58 20.52
C ALA A 70 4.80 7.58 21.69
N ALA A 71 3.69 7.61 22.44
CA ALA A 71 3.44 6.60 23.48
C ALA A 71 3.28 5.21 22.87
N LEU A 72 2.52 5.08 21.78
CA LEU A 72 2.39 3.83 21.05
C LEU A 72 3.73 3.34 20.50
N GLN A 73 4.56 4.23 19.93
CA GLN A 73 5.89 3.87 19.44
C GLN A 73 6.83 3.42 20.56
N ALA A 74 6.81 4.09 21.72
CA ALA A 74 7.58 3.68 22.89
C ALA A 74 7.12 2.32 23.42
N GLN A 75 5.81 2.09 23.45
CA GLN A 75 5.22 0.82 23.85
C GLN A 75 5.59 -0.31 22.89
N VAL A 76 5.47 -0.11 21.57
CA VAL A 76 5.87 -1.10 20.56
C VAL A 76 7.37 -1.43 20.65
N ARG A 77 8.24 -0.43 20.93
CA ARG A 77 9.68 -0.67 21.14
C ARG A 77 9.95 -1.46 22.42
N ALA A 78 9.20 -1.20 23.50
CA ALA A 78 9.37 -1.88 24.78
C ALA A 78 8.82 -3.31 24.75
N ASP A 79 7.67 -3.52 24.12
CA ASP A 79 7.01 -4.82 24.00
C ASP A 79 7.69 -5.74 22.98
N GLY A 80 8.48 -5.16 22.07
CA GLY A 80 9.05 -5.82 20.91
C GLY A 80 7.96 -6.21 19.88
N PHE A 81 8.36 -6.46 18.64
CA PHE A 81 7.45 -7.13 17.70
C PHE A 81 7.27 -8.57 18.14
N ARG A 82 6.24 -8.84 18.96
CA ARG A 82 5.86 -10.20 19.29
C ARG A 82 5.18 -10.80 18.06
N ARG A 83 5.67 -11.97 17.65
CA ARG A 83 4.94 -12.81 16.71
C ARG A 83 3.56 -13.11 17.29
N MET A 84 2.52 -12.99 16.48
CA MET A 84 1.18 -13.35 16.94
C MET A 84 1.18 -14.85 17.26
N ALA A 85 0.45 -15.28 18.30
CA ALA A 85 0.46 -16.69 18.72
C ALA A 85 -0.04 -17.63 17.61
N ASP A 86 -0.90 -17.09 16.75
CA ASP A 86 -1.46 -17.68 15.55
C ASP A 86 -0.76 -17.23 14.27
N GLU A 87 0.38 -16.53 14.34
CA GLU A 87 1.12 -16.11 13.13
C GLU A 87 1.45 -17.32 12.25
N LYS A 88 1.78 -18.46 12.84
CA LYS A 88 1.97 -19.69 12.08
C LYS A 88 0.69 -20.16 11.41
N ALA A 89 -0.45 -20.14 12.11
CA ALA A 89 -1.73 -20.55 11.52
C ALA A 89 -2.19 -19.56 10.43
N PHE A 90 -1.99 -18.27 10.64
CA PHE A 90 -2.27 -17.21 9.66
C PHE A 90 -1.35 -17.29 8.44
N MET A 91 -0.06 -17.53 8.65
CA MET A 91 0.89 -17.74 7.57
C MET A 91 0.61 -19.06 6.84
N ASP A 92 0.19 -20.12 7.54
CA ASP A 92 -0.19 -21.41 6.94
C ASP A 92 -1.51 -21.29 6.13
N ASP A 93 -2.46 -20.46 6.57
CA ASP A 93 -3.72 -20.14 5.86
C ASP A 93 -3.45 -19.28 4.60
N LEU A 94 -2.56 -18.29 4.71
CA LEU A 94 -2.11 -17.49 3.56
C LEU A 94 -1.19 -18.25 2.62
N SER A 95 -0.37 -19.15 3.16
CA SER A 95 0.52 -20.00 2.39
C SER A 95 -0.20 -21.21 1.84
N GLY A 96 -1.52 -21.34 2.06
CA GLY A 96 -2.36 -22.46 1.65
C GLY A 96 -1.80 -23.03 0.36
N GLU A 97 -0.96 -24.05 0.53
CA GLU A 97 -0.22 -24.61 -0.60
C GLU A 97 -1.36 -25.23 -1.39
N PRO A 98 -1.72 -24.72 -2.58
CA PRO A 98 -2.72 -25.40 -3.39
C PRO A 98 -2.18 -26.81 -3.49
N ASP A 99 -2.92 -27.81 -2.98
CA ASP A 99 -2.47 -29.19 -2.91
C ASP A 99 -1.65 -29.45 -4.17
N MET A 100 -0.32 -29.52 -4.01
CA MET A 100 0.65 -29.32 -5.11
C MET A 100 0.73 -30.60 -5.93
N VAL A 101 -0.43 -31.07 -6.37
CA VAL A 101 -0.67 -32.29 -7.10
C VAL A 101 -0.20 -32.03 -8.53
N PRO A 102 0.82 -32.77 -9.01
CA PRO A 102 1.23 -32.68 -10.39
C PRO A 102 0.07 -33.03 -11.33
N GLY A 103 -0.23 -32.17 -12.30
CA GLY A 103 -1.38 -32.38 -13.17
C GLY A 103 -1.48 -31.40 -14.34
N PRO A 104 -2.45 -31.60 -15.23
CA PRO A 104 -2.68 -30.72 -16.36
C PRO A 104 -3.28 -29.38 -15.92
N PHE A 105 -3.04 -28.37 -16.74
CA PHE A 105 -3.78 -27.13 -16.73
C PHE A 105 -4.73 -27.09 -17.93
N ARG A 106 -6.02 -26.88 -17.67
CA ARG A 106 -7.08 -26.95 -18.70
C ARG A 106 -7.83 -25.64 -18.77
N VAL A 107 -7.93 -25.10 -19.98
CA VAL A 107 -8.68 -23.87 -20.25
C VAL A 107 -9.59 -24.09 -21.45
N LYS A 108 -10.89 -23.87 -21.26
CA LYS A 108 -11.90 -23.93 -22.31
C LYS A 108 -12.02 -22.57 -22.99
N CYS A 109 -11.96 -22.55 -24.32
CA CYS A 109 -12.23 -21.35 -25.09
C CYS A 109 -13.74 -21.19 -25.28
N LEU A 110 -14.29 -20.05 -24.88
CA LEU A 110 -15.73 -19.77 -25.01
C LEU A 110 -16.14 -19.42 -26.45
N LEU A 111 -15.18 -19.13 -27.34
CA LEU A 111 -15.46 -18.81 -28.74
C LEU A 111 -15.66 -20.04 -29.61
N CYS A 112 -14.78 -21.04 -29.48
CA CYS A 112 -14.82 -22.26 -30.29
C CYS A 112 -15.22 -23.52 -29.51
N GLY A 113 -15.38 -23.42 -28.19
CA GLY A 113 -15.72 -24.54 -27.30
C GLY A 113 -14.57 -25.52 -27.04
N ASP A 114 -13.42 -25.36 -27.69
CA ASP A 114 -12.28 -26.26 -27.59
C ASP A 114 -11.48 -26.06 -26.29
N VAL A 115 -10.85 -27.14 -25.81
CA VAL A 115 -10.10 -27.17 -24.54
C VAL A 115 -8.61 -27.24 -24.81
N ALA A 116 -7.89 -26.19 -24.40
CA ALA A 116 -6.43 -26.21 -24.37
C ALA A 116 -5.97 -26.94 -23.09
N GLU A 117 -5.51 -28.18 -23.23
CA GLU A 117 -4.89 -28.95 -22.14
C GLU A 117 -3.37 -28.89 -22.27
N SER A 118 -2.70 -28.34 -21.25
CA SER A 118 -1.25 -28.20 -21.16
C SER A 118 -0.69 -29.00 -19.99
N TRP A 119 0.45 -29.65 -20.21
CA TRP A 119 1.22 -30.35 -19.18
C TRP A 119 2.60 -29.72 -19.02
N HIS A 120 3.04 -29.55 -17.77
CA HIS A 120 4.41 -29.13 -17.50
C HIS A 120 5.40 -30.26 -17.82
N ARG A 121 6.57 -29.90 -18.32
CA ARG A 121 7.61 -30.85 -18.76
C ARG A 121 8.13 -31.76 -17.64
N ASP A 122 8.08 -31.28 -16.40
CA ASP A 122 8.61 -31.99 -15.23
C ASP A 122 7.54 -32.86 -14.54
N CYS A 123 6.31 -32.91 -15.08
CA CYS A 123 5.21 -33.71 -14.56
C CYS A 123 4.99 -35.01 -15.37
N PRO A 124 4.53 -36.10 -14.73
CA PRO A 124 4.23 -37.36 -15.41
C PRO A 124 2.98 -37.20 -16.31
N ALA A 125 3.20 -36.85 -17.57
CA ALA A 125 2.15 -36.65 -18.55
C ALA A 125 1.83 -37.95 -19.33
N PRO A 126 0.55 -38.18 -19.72
CA PRO A 126 0.18 -39.26 -20.62
C PRO A 126 0.92 -39.19 -21.96
N ALA A 127 1.15 -40.34 -22.61
CA ALA A 127 1.99 -40.44 -23.82
C ALA A 127 1.55 -39.57 -25.02
N LYS A 128 0.32 -39.07 -25.05
CA LYS A 128 -0.23 -38.20 -26.11
C LYS A 128 -0.56 -36.79 -25.63
N ALA A 129 -0.18 -36.46 -24.39
CA ALA A 129 -0.43 -35.16 -23.82
C ALA A 129 0.46 -34.09 -24.46
N ARG A 130 -0.06 -32.86 -24.53
CA ARG A 130 0.71 -31.71 -25.00
C ARG A 130 1.58 -31.18 -23.86
N ILE A 131 2.89 -31.31 -24.01
CA ILE A 131 3.87 -30.73 -23.08
C ILE A 131 4.13 -29.26 -23.45
N GLY A 132 4.15 -28.38 -22.46
CA GLY A 132 4.28 -26.94 -22.62
C GLY A 132 2.99 -26.30 -23.16
N VAL A 133 3.12 -25.17 -23.83
CA VAL A 133 1.96 -24.37 -24.28
C VAL A 133 1.04 -25.16 -25.22
N ALA A 134 -0.24 -25.23 -24.86
CA ALA A 134 -1.32 -25.76 -25.67
C ALA A 134 -2.25 -24.62 -26.09
N SER A 135 -2.84 -24.69 -27.29
CA SER A 135 -3.75 -23.66 -27.80
C SER A 135 -5.02 -24.30 -28.31
N CYS A 136 -6.14 -23.60 -28.18
CA CYS A 136 -7.40 -24.02 -28.79
C CYS A 136 -7.35 -23.93 -30.33
N ALA A 137 -8.26 -24.62 -31.00
CA ALA A 137 -8.33 -24.72 -32.46
C ALA A 137 -8.42 -23.36 -33.18
N CYS A 138 -9.08 -22.36 -32.58
CA CYS A 138 -9.19 -21.02 -33.16
C CYS A 138 -8.00 -20.11 -32.80
N GLY A 139 -7.08 -20.56 -31.94
CA GLY A 139 -5.91 -19.80 -31.50
C GLY A 139 -6.21 -18.59 -30.61
N ASN A 140 -7.44 -18.47 -30.10
CA ASN A 140 -7.83 -17.37 -29.21
C ASN A 140 -7.28 -17.54 -27.79
N VAL A 141 -7.19 -18.78 -27.31
CA VAL A 141 -6.77 -19.12 -25.94
C VAL A 141 -5.62 -20.11 -26.00
N SER A 142 -4.58 -19.85 -25.20
CA SER A 142 -3.50 -20.79 -24.92
C SER A 142 -3.33 -20.99 -23.42
N ALA A 143 -3.13 -22.25 -23.04
CA ALA A 143 -2.85 -22.69 -21.68
C ALA A 143 -1.38 -23.09 -21.56
N ASP A 144 -0.74 -22.69 -20.47
CA ASP A 144 0.64 -23.07 -20.14
C ASP A 144 0.72 -23.50 -18.67
N SER A 145 0.86 -24.81 -18.46
CA SER A 145 0.90 -25.42 -17.12
C SER A 145 2.18 -25.06 -16.38
N MET A 146 2.03 -24.69 -15.11
CA MET A 146 3.13 -24.40 -14.19
C MET A 146 3.53 -25.60 -13.32
N GLY A 147 2.98 -26.79 -13.61
CA GLY A 147 3.34 -28.05 -12.96
C GLY A 147 2.38 -28.55 -11.90
N PHE A 148 1.32 -27.81 -11.62
CA PHE A 148 0.29 -28.21 -10.66
C PHE A 148 -1.08 -28.21 -11.30
N LEU A 149 -1.94 -29.10 -10.82
CA LEU A 149 -3.33 -29.24 -11.26
C LEU A 149 -4.05 -27.89 -11.15
N GLY A 150 -4.74 -27.47 -12.21
CA GLY A 150 -5.50 -26.21 -12.21
C GLY A 150 -4.64 -24.94 -12.16
N TYR A 151 -3.31 -25.05 -12.13
CA TYR A 151 -2.40 -23.91 -12.00
C TYR A 151 -1.56 -23.69 -13.26
N GLY A 152 -1.70 -22.50 -13.85
CA GLY A 152 -0.99 -22.15 -15.07
C GLY A 152 -1.22 -20.72 -15.54
N ARG A 153 -0.58 -20.38 -16.66
CA ARG A 153 -0.73 -19.09 -17.34
C ARG A 153 -1.70 -19.23 -18.49
N ILE A 154 -2.56 -18.21 -18.65
CA ILE A 154 -3.54 -18.14 -19.73
C ILE A 154 -3.16 -16.97 -20.63
N LEU A 155 -3.00 -17.26 -21.92
CA LEU A 155 -2.82 -16.24 -22.95
C LEU A 155 -4.11 -16.18 -23.76
N SER A 156 -4.82 -15.05 -23.69
CA SER A 156 -6.05 -14.84 -24.46
C SER A 156 -5.91 -13.62 -25.37
N ARG A 157 -6.46 -13.71 -26.59
CA ARG A 157 -6.52 -12.58 -27.53
C ARG A 157 -7.72 -11.67 -27.27
N GLN A 158 -8.78 -12.22 -26.70
CA GLN A 158 -9.98 -11.49 -26.28
C GLN A 158 -10.17 -11.62 -24.77
N PRO A 159 -10.50 -10.51 -24.07
CA PRO A 159 -10.83 -10.56 -22.65
C PRO A 159 -12.07 -11.45 -22.43
N ASP A 160 -12.15 -12.10 -21.27
CA ASP A 160 -13.31 -12.88 -20.81
C ASP A 160 -13.80 -13.97 -21.78
N SER A 161 -12.92 -14.45 -22.66
CA SER A 161 -13.24 -15.41 -23.72
C SER A 161 -12.85 -16.86 -23.37
N PHE A 162 -12.64 -17.13 -22.09
CA PHE A 162 -12.18 -18.41 -21.58
C PHE A 162 -12.78 -18.75 -20.21
N GLU A 163 -12.78 -20.04 -19.91
CA GLU A 163 -13.17 -20.60 -18.61
C GLU A 163 -12.07 -21.57 -18.17
N VAL A 164 -11.59 -21.44 -16.93
CA VAL A 164 -10.63 -22.40 -16.34
C VAL A 164 -11.44 -23.60 -15.88
N LEU A 165 -11.01 -24.80 -16.32
CA LEU A 165 -11.66 -26.04 -15.91
C LEU A 165 -10.97 -26.55 -14.65
N ASP A 166 -11.50 -26.13 -13.49
CA ASP A 166 -11.08 -26.68 -12.21
C ASP A 166 -11.54 -28.15 -12.13
N LEU A 167 -10.56 -29.04 -11.98
CA LEU A 167 -10.84 -30.44 -11.66
C LEU A 167 -11.08 -30.53 -10.16
N THR A 168 -12.36 -30.46 -9.79
CA THR A 168 -12.84 -30.94 -8.48
C THR A 168 -12.59 -32.43 -8.31
#